data_AF-A0A151E6Y3-F1
#
_entry.id   AF-A0A151E6Y3-F1
#
_cell.length_a   1.000
_cell.length_b   1.000
_cell.length_c   1.000
_cell.angle_alpha   90.00
_cell.angle_beta   90.00
_cell.angle_gamma   90.00
#
_symmetry.space_group_name_H-M   'P 1'
#
loop_
_entity.id
_entity.type
_entity.pdbx_description
1 polymer ?
#
loop_
_entity_poly.entity_id
_entity_poly.type
_entity_poly.pdbx_seq_one_letter_code
_entity_poly.pdbx_strand_id
1 'polypeptide(L)'
;MIILNKKAQISIEYLILTGFILLVVIVPAIIFLTSLANKSVYGSVNTQRANSLGEGLVNNAKQMYYLGLYSKKIVEYDMPQNVKSMFMVKLDDGVEVYYYISIIIDDGKETQKHFFASDVPLMSDPSSDYVSSSFGTSSPYIPECSTAVCDFYYFTDSAIRPGKKKFKIETILDTSANPSEVKASIIPILD
;
A
#
# COMPACT_ATOMS: atom_id res chain seq x y z
N MET A 1 -22.01 -74.01 -7.47
CA MET A 1 -22.15 -72.74 -6.73
C MET A 1 -20.79 -72.04 -6.62
N ILE A 2 -20.18 -71.62 -7.75
CA ILE A 2 -18.83 -71.01 -7.78
C ILE A 2 -18.78 -69.73 -8.64
N ILE A 3 -19.81 -69.47 -9.45
CA ILE A 3 -19.84 -68.36 -10.43
C ILE A 3 -20.22 -67.01 -9.79
N LEU A 4 -20.84 -67.00 -8.61
CA LEU A 4 -21.25 -65.77 -7.90
C LEU A 4 -20.06 -64.96 -7.34
N ASN A 5 -18.94 -65.60 -7.00
CA ASN A 5 -17.80 -64.94 -6.36
C ASN A 5 -17.01 -64.01 -7.30
N LYS A 6 -17.00 -64.31 -8.61
CA LYS A 6 -16.24 -63.49 -9.58
C LYS A 6 -16.83 -62.09 -9.78
N LYS A 7 -18.16 -61.95 -9.70
CA LYS A 7 -18.82 -60.64 -9.89
C LYS A 7 -18.58 -59.71 -8.71
N ALA A 8 -18.63 -60.23 -7.48
CA ALA A 8 -18.36 -59.45 -6.28
C ALA A 8 -16.91 -58.97 -6.20
N GLN A 9 -15.96 -59.81 -6.61
CA GLN A 9 -14.53 -59.45 -6.65
C GLN A 9 -14.25 -58.29 -7.62
N ILE A 10 -14.88 -58.31 -8.81
CA ILE A 10 -14.75 -57.24 -9.81
C ILE A 10 -15.31 -55.91 -9.29
N SER A 11 -16.45 -55.95 -8.59
CA SER A 11 -17.05 -54.73 -8.00
C SER A 11 -16.16 -54.12 -6.92
N ILE A 12 -15.48 -54.94 -6.11
CA ILE A 12 -14.55 -54.48 -5.08
C ILE A 12 -13.31 -53.83 -5.71
N GLU A 13 -12.73 -54.43 -6.75
CA GLU A 13 -11.60 -53.83 -7.47
C GLU A 13 -11.97 -52.47 -8.06
N TYR A 14 -13.15 -52.34 -8.66
CA TYR A 14 -13.62 -51.06 -9.18
C TYR A 14 -13.78 -50.00 -8.09
N LEU A 15 -14.28 -50.38 -6.91
CA LEU A 15 -14.49 -49.46 -5.79
C LEU A 15 -13.14 -48.99 -5.20
N ILE A 16 -12.17 -49.90 -5.09
CA ILE A 16 -10.81 -49.56 -4.64
C ILE A 16 -10.13 -48.65 -5.67
N LEU A 17 -10.25 -48.96 -6.96
CA LEU A 17 -9.57 -48.23 -8.03
C LEU A 17 -10.17 -46.84 -8.23
N THR A 18 -11.49 -46.70 -8.16
CA THR A 18 -12.16 -45.39 -8.16
C THR A 18 -11.83 -44.58 -6.92
N GLY A 19 -11.79 -45.17 -5.73
CA GLY A 19 -11.36 -44.49 -4.50
C GLY A 19 -9.91 -44.00 -4.57
N PHE A 20 -9.02 -44.80 -5.17
CA PHE A 20 -7.62 -44.42 -5.36
C PHE A 20 -7.47 -43.28 -6.37
N ILE A 21 -8.20 -43.32 -7.50
CA ILE A 21 -8.23 -42.22 -8.47
C ILE A 21 -8.75 -40.94 -7.81
N LEU A 22 -9.81 -41.04 -7.00
CA LEU A 22 -10.38 -39.91 -6.28
C LEU A 22 -9.37 -39.28 -5.32
N LEU A 23 -8.62 -40.09 -4.57
CA LEU A 23 -7.59 -39.61 -3.66
C LEU A 23 -6.42 -38.95 -4.42
N VAL A 24 -5.96 -39.58 -5.51
CA VAL A 24 -4.89 -39.06 -6.37
C VAL A 24 -5.27 -37.73 -7.05
N VAL A 25 -6.56 -37.50 -7.31
CA VAL A 25 -7.02 -36.24 -7.92
C VAL A 25 -7.32 -35.16 -6.87
N ILE A 26 -8.03 -35.52 -5.79
CA ILE A 26 -8.48 -34.53 -4.79
C ILE A 26 -7.31 -33.98 -3.98
N VAL A 27 -6.36 -34.81 -3.55
CA VAL A 27 -5.29 -34.35 -2.66
C VAL A 27 -4.40 -33.30 -3.34
N PRO A 28 -3.90 -33.50 -4.58
CA PRO A 28 -3.15 -32.46 -5.28
C PRO A 28 -4.00 -31.23 -5.60
N ALA A 29 -5.29 -31.42 -5.91
CA ALA A 29 -6.19 -30.29 -6.16
C ALA A 29 -6.32 -29.40 -4.92
N ILE A 30 -6.49 -29.97 -3.72
CA ILE A 30 -6.56 -29.21 -2.45
C ILE A 30 -5.22 -28.51 -2.17
N ILE A 31 -4.08 -29.18 -2.35
CA ILE A 31 -2.76 -28.60 -2.14
C ILE A 31 -2.53 -27.43 -3.12
N PHE A 32 -2.94 -27.59 -4.37
CA PHE A 32 -2.83 -26.56 -5.38
C PHE A 32 -3.75 -25.36 -5.09
N LEU A 33 -5.00 -25.62 -4.67
CA LEU A 33 -5.97 -24.57 -4.33
C LEU A 33 -5.54 -23.78 -3.09
N THR A 34 -5.03 -24.45 -2.06
CA THR A 34 -4.49 -23.80 -0.86
C THR A 34 -3.23 -22.99 -1.18
N SER A 35 -2.35 -23.50 -2.03
CA SER A 35 -1.19 -22.74 -2.53
C SER A 35 -1.60 -21.51 -3.35
N LEU A 36 -2.62 -21.62 -4.21
CA LEU A 36 -3.12 -20.49 -4.99
C LEU A 36 -3.78 -19.44 -4.10
N ALA A 37 -4.68 -19.84 -3.20
CA ALA A 37 -5.35 -18.93 -2.28
C ALA A 37 -4.35 -18.16 -1.40
N ASN A 38 -3.30 -18.83 -0.92
CA ASN A 38 -2.29 -18.18 -0.09
C ASN A 38 -1.36 -17.26 -0.88
N LYS A 39 -1.15 -17.49 -2.19
CA LYS A 39 -0.29 -16.64 -3.02
C LYS A 39 -1.00 -15.41 -3.58
N SER A 40 -2.29 -15.49 -3.89
CA SER A 40 -3.00 -14.41 -4.59
C SER A 40 -3.74 -13.45 -3.66
N VAL A 41 -4.27 -13.92 -2.53
CA VAL A 41 -5.23 -13.13 -1.73
C VAL A 41 -4.55 -12.05 -0.89
N TYR A 42 -3.40 -12.35 -0.28
CA TYR A 42 -2.77 -11.40 0.65
C TYR A 42 -2.02 -10.25 -0.06
N GLY A 43 -1.32 -10.55 -1.15
CA GLY A 43 -0.59 -9.54 -1.91
C GLY A 43 -1.53 -8.57 -2.62
N SER A 44 -2.50 -9.08 -3.38
CA SER A 44 -3.38 -8.23 -4.20
C SER A 44 -4.28 -7.29 -3.40
N VAL A 45 -4.80 -7.75 -2.26
CA VAL A 45 -5.68 -6.92 -1.40
C VAL A 45 -4.88 -5.81 -0.73
N ASN A 46 -3.66 -6.07 -0.27
CA ASN A 46 -2.81 -5.03 0.32
C ASN A 46 -2.39 -3.98 -0.72
N THR A 47 -2.00 -4.41 -1.92
CA THR A 47 -1.70 -3.50 -3.03
C THR A 47 -2.91 -2.63 -3.39
N GLN A 48 -4.11 -3.23 -3.48
CA GLN A 48 -5.32 -2.48 -3.80
C GLN A 48 -5.67 -1.45 -2.71
N ARG A 49 -5.51 -1.81 -1.42
CA ARG A 49 -5.70 -0.87 -0.30
C ARG A 49 -4.68 0.27 -0.35
N ALA A 50 -3.43 -0.03 -0.65
CA ALA A 50 -2.38 0.97 -0.78
C ALA A 50 -2.66 1.95 -1.92
N ASN A 51 -3.11 1.44 -3.07
CA ASN A 51 -3.51 2.26 -4.20
C ASN A 51 -4.71 3.15 -3.84
N SER A 52 -5.76 2.57 -3.24
CA SER A 52 -6.93 3.35 -2.82
C SER A 52 -6.60 4.41 -1.77
N LEU A 53 -5.67 4.12 -0.85
CA LEU A 53 -5.20 5.06 0.17
C LEU A 53 -4.39 6.19 -0.47
N GLY A 54 -3.37 5.85 -1.27
CA GLY A 54 -2.48 6.82 -1.90
C GLY A 54 -3.20 7.75 -2.88
N GLU A 55 -3.97 7.18 -3.82
CA GLU A 55 -4.80 7.96 -4.75
C GLU A 55 -5.86 8.77 -4.00
N GLY A 56 -6.47 8.20 -2.96
CA GLY A 56 -7.43 8.88 -2.13
C GLY A 56 -6.85 10.12 -1.47
N LEU A 57 -5.65 10.02 -0.88
CA LEU A 57 -4.97 11.14 -0.23
C LEU A 57 -4.61 12.24 -1.24
N VAL A 58 -3.99 11.90 -2.36
CA VAL A 58 -3.64 12.87 -3.41
C VAL A 58 -4.89 13.57 -3.97
N ASN A 59 -5.93 12.80 -4.30
CA ASN A 59 -7.16 13.37 -4.88
C ASN A 59 -7.89 14.29 -3.89
N ASN A 60 -7.94 13.93 -2.60
CA ASN A 60 -8.55 14.79 -1.60
C ASN A 60 -7.69 16.03 -1.32
N ALA A 61 -6.35 15.92 -1.32
CA ALA A 61 -5.45 17.06 -1.22
C ALA A 61 -5.67 18.04 -2.39
N LYS A 62 -5.74 17.53 -3.62
CA LYS A 62 -6.06 18.30 -4.82
C LYS A 62 -7.42 18.99 -4.73
N GLN A 63 -8.46 18.28 -4.28
CA GLN A 63 -9.78 18.86 -4.06
C GLN A 63 -9.74 20.00 -3.05
N MET A 64 -9.10 19.80 -1.89
CA MET A 64 -9.04 20.85 -0.87
C MET A 64 -8.25 22.06 -1.37
N TYR A 65 -7.14 21.83 -2.07
CA TYR A 65 -6.33 22.87 -2.68
C TYR A 65 -7.15 23.78 -3.60
N TYR A 66 -7.93 23.20 -4.51
CA TYR A 66 -8.75 23.98 -5.44
C TYR A 66 -10.02 24.58 -4.84
N LEU A 67 -10.50 24.09 -3.69
CA LEU A 67 -11.56 24.78 -2.93
C LEU A 67 -11.08 26.10 -2.32
N GLY A 68 -9.76 26.27 -2.18
CA GLY A 68 -9.13 27.48 -1.69
C GLY A 68 -8.72 27.39 -0.22
N LEU A 69 -8.20 28.50 0.29
CA LEU A 69 -7.54 28.55 1.59
C LEU A 69 -8.49 28.24 2.75
N TYR A 70 -7.95 27.62 3.81
CA TYR A 70 -8.68 27.14 5.00
C TYR A 70 -9.74 26.07 4.72
N SER A 71 -9.73 25.46 3.54
CA SER A 71 -10.53 24.27 3.25
C SER A 71 -9.99 23.09 4.03
N LYS A 72 -10.90 22.27 4.58
CA LYS A 72 -10.54 21.08 5.37
C LYS A 72 -11.51 19.94 5.14
N LYS A 73 -10.99 18.72 5.18
CA LYS A 73 -11.76 17.48 5.11
C LYS A 73 -11.11 16.41 5.96
N ILE A 74 -11.94 15.62 6.64
CA ILE A 74 -11.49 14.41 7.33
C ILE A 74 -11.90 13.23 6.46
N VAL A 75 -10.95 12.34 6.19
CA VAL A 75 -11.14 11.12 5.41
C VAL A 75 -10.72 9.92 6.24
N GLU A 76 -11.40 8.80 6.05
CA GLU A 76 -11.10 7.53 6.71
C GLU A 76 -10.68 6.51 5.64
N TYR A 77 -9.56 5.84 5.86
CA TYR A 77 -9.05 4.79 4.98
C TYR A 77 -8.68 3.54 5.79
N ASP A 78 -8.75 2.39 5.15
CA ASP A 78 -8.25 1.13 5.71
C ASP A 78 -6.75 0.98 5.37
N MET A 79 -5.91 1.08 6.38
CA MET A 79 -4.45 0.97 6.25
C MET A 79 -4.08 -0.47 5.86
N PRO A 80 -3.25 -0.68 4.82
CA PRO A 80 -2.78 -2.01 4.44
C PRO A 80 -2.08 -2.74 5.60
N GLN A 81 -2.04 -4.07 5.52
CA GLN A 81 -1.22 -4.84 6.44
C GLN A 81 0.26 -4.69 6.08
N ASN A 82 1.13 -4.79 7.08
CA ASN A 82 2.59 -4.77 6.92
C ASN A 82 3.16 -3.52 6.22
N VAL A 83 2.57 -2.35 6.45
CA VAL A 83 3.17 -1.07 6.03
C VAL A 83 4.43 -0.85 6.86
N LYS A 84 5.58 -0.82 6.18
CA LYS A 84 6.89 -0.60 6.78
C LYS A 84 7.17 0.89 6.96
N SER A 85 6.81 1.69 5.97
CA SER A 85 6.96 3.14 6.03
C SER A 85 5.97 3.81 5.09
N MET A 86 5.50 4.98 5.50
CA MET A 86 4.75 5.89 4.66
C MET A 86 5.38 7.27 4.79
N PHE A 87 5.54 7.98 3.69
CA PHE A 87 6.13 9.32 3.71
C PHE A 87 5.61 10.16 2.55
N MET A 88 5.69 11.47 2.71
CA MET A 88 5.62 12.41 1.61
C MET A 88 7.02 12.83 1.23
N VAL A 89 7.22 13.13 -0.05
CA VAL A 89 8.49 13.63 -0.55
C VAL A 89 8.25 14.81 -1.45
N LYS A 90 9.03 15.87 -1.25
CA LYS A 90 9.21 16.96 -2.20
C LYS A 90 10.53 16.71 -2.91
N LEU A 91 10.50 16.64 -4.24
CA LEU A 91 11.67 16.50 -5.09
C LEU A 91 11.84 17.80 -5.88
N ASP A 92 13.00 18.42 -5.76
CA ASP A 92 13.38 19.66 -6.45
C ASP A 92 14.63 19.38 -7.29
N ASP A 93 14.45 19.31 -8.61
CA ASP A 93 15.54 19.05 -9.56
C ASP A 93 16.26 20.33 -10.04
N GLY A 94 15.88 21.49 -9.50
CA GLY A 94 16.37 22.81 -9.90
C GLY A 94 15.64 23.44 -11.08
N VAL A 95 14.71 22.72 -11.72
CA VAL A 95 13.84 23.21 -12.80
C VAL A 95 12.38 23.16 -12.38
N GLU A 96 11.94 22.01 -11.86
CA GLU A 96 10.59 21.74 -11.41
C GLU A 96 10.57 21.09 -10.02
N VAL A 97 9.44 21.27 -9.33
CA VAL A 97 9.20 20.69 -8.01
C VAL A 97 8.07 19.67 -8.12
N TYR A 98 8.37 18.44 -7.73
CA TYR A 98 7.44 17.32 -7.73
C TYR A 98 7.10 16.91 -6.31
N TYR A 99 5.85 16.49 -6.10
CA TYR A 99 5.37 16.02 -4.81
C TYR A 99 4.85 14.59 -4.95
N TYR A 100 5.27 13.70 -4.06
CA TYR A 100 4.77 12.33 -4.02
C TYR A 100 4.35 11.91 -2.62
N ILE A 101 3.35 11.05 -2.56
CA ILE A 101 3.06 10.22 -1.39
C ILE A 101 3.60 8.82 -1.69
N SER A 102 4.34 8.22 -0.75
CA SER A 102 4.85 6.86 -0.88
C SER A 102 4.38 5.97 0.25
N ILE A 103 4.05 4.72 -0.10
CA ILE A 103 3.69 3.65 0.82
C ILE A 103 4.59 2.45 0.50
N ILE A 104 5.32 1.98 1.51
CA ILE A 104 6.20 0.82 1.41
C ILE A 104 5.62 -0.31 2.25
N ILE A 105 5.37 -1.44 1.61
CA ILE A 105 4.81 -2.64 2.23
C ILE A 105 5.88 -3.72 2.20
N ASP A 106 6.07 -4.40 3.32
CA ASP A 106 7.04 -5.50 3.44
C ASP A 106 6.28 -6.76 3.90
N ASP A 107 5.98 -7.65 2.96
CA ASP A 107 5.19 -8.86 3.26
C ASP A 107 6.05 -10.03 3.76
N GLY A 108 7.33 -9.79 4.04
CA GLY A 108 8.32 -10.78 4.47
C GLY A 108 8.91 -11.62 3.33
N LYS A 109 8.40 -11.49 2.10
CA LYS A 109 8.95 -12.10 0.88
C LYS A 109 9.47 -11.05 -0.09
N GLU A 110 8.75 -9.94 -0.22
CA GLU A 110 9.04 -8.86 -1.15
C GLU A 110 8.67 -7.51 -0.53
N THR A 111 9.47 -6.49 -0.86
CA THR A 111 9.16 -5.10 -0.53
C THR A 111 8.48 -4.46 -1.73
N GLN A 112 7.20 -4.10 -1.57
CA GLN A 112 6.43 -3.38 -2.58
C GLN A 112 6.49 -1.88 -2.30
N LYS A 113 6.82 -1.09 -3.32
CA LYS A 113 6.89 0.37 -3.24
C LYS A 113 5.80 0.97 -4.10
N HIS A 114 4.95 1.80 -3.50
CA HIS A 114 3.89 2.52 -4.18
C HIS A 114 4.19 4.01 -4.12
N PHE A 115 4.10 4.70 -5.26
CA PHE A 115 4.33 6.14 -5.38
C PHE A 115 3.14 6.79 -6.08
N PHE A 116 2.65 7.87 -5.49
CA PHE A 116 1.49 8.60 -5.97
C PHE A 116 1.89 10.06 -6.16
N ALA A 117 2.00 10.48 -7.42
CA ALA A 117 2.35 11.86 -7.77
C ALA A 117 1.18 12.81 -7.45
N SER A 118 1.51 14.00 -6.95
CA SER A 118 0.56 15.07 -6.66
C SER A 118 0.85 16.28 -7.53
N ASP A 119 -0.20 16.79 -8.17
CA ASP A 119 -0.15 18.02 -8.97
C ASP A 119 -0.22 19.30 -8.10
N VAL A 120 -0.41 19.14 -6.79
CA VAL A 120 -0.50 20.26 -5.85
C VAL A 120 0.60 20.15 -4.79
N PRO A 121 1.12 21.29 -4.29
CA PRO A 121 2.10 21.31 -3.21
C PRO A 121 1.57 20.59 -1.97
N LEU A 122 2.32 19.58 -1.52
CA LEU A 122 2.00 18.82 -0.32
C LEU A 122 2.88 19.24 0.84
N MET A 123 2.33 19.14 2.05
CA MET A 123 3.05 19.33 3.30
C MET A 123 2.58 18.31 4.33
N SER A 124 3.46 17.84 5.20
CA SER A 124 3.07 16.99 6.34
C SER A 124 2.79 17.81 7.59
N ASP A 125 2.27 17.13 8.60
CA ASP A 125 2.23 17.65 9.97
C ASP A 125 3.64 18.11 10.41
N PRO A 126 3.81 19.30 11.02
CA PRO A 126 5.05 19.65 11.72
C PRO A 126 5.49 18.65 12.79
N SER A 127 4.60 17.77 13.28
CA SER A 127 4.96 16.66 14.19
C SER A 127 5.49 15.41 13.47
N SER A 128 5.55 15.40 12.14
CA SER A 128 6.17 14.31 11.38
C SER A 128 7.68 14.32 11.55
N ASP A 129 8.30 13.13 11.52
CA ASP A 129 9.75 13.03 11.50
C ASP A 129 10.25 13.57 10.14
N TYR A 130 10.78 14.78 10.17
CA TYR A 130 11.36 15.46 9.01
C TYR A 130 12.78 14.98 8.79
N VAL A 131 13.05 14.43 7.61
CA VAL A 131 14.39 14.06 7.16
C VAL A 131 14.62 14.69 5.80
N SER A 132 15.42 15.75 5.76
CA SER A 132 15.94 16.28 4.50
C SER A 132 17.15 15.47 4.07
N SER A 133 17.15 14.97 2.83
CA SER A 133 18.31 14.36 2.21
C SER A 133 18.84 15.31 1.14
N SER A 134 20.06 15.82 1.33
CA SER A 134 20.74 16.67 0.36
C SER A 134 21.45 15.85 -0.72
N PHE A 135 21.74 16.51 -1.85
CA PHE A 135 22.54 16.00 -2.99
C PHE A 135 23.62 14.98 -2.59
N GLY A 136 23.63 13.83 -3.26
CA GLY A 136 24.65 12.79 -3.07
C GLY A 136 24.33 11.74 -2.00
N THR A 137 23.20 11.85 -1.30
CA THR A 137 22.66 10.75 -0.48
C THR A 137 21.61 9.99 -1.29
N SER A 138 21.95 8.78 -1.75
CA SER A 138 20.98 7.95 -2.46
C SER A 138 19.87 7.52 -1.51
N SER A 139 18.64 7.96 -1.79
CA SER A 139 17.48 7.33 -1.17
C SER A 139 17.35 5.90 -1.72
N PRO A 140 17.22 4.87 -0.88
CA PRO A 140 16.96 3.51 -1.35
C PRO A 140 15.58 3.37 -2.03
N TYR A 141 14.76 4.42 -1.95
CA TYR A 141 13.39 4.43 -2.44
C TYR A 141 13.22 5.23 -3.74
N ILE A 142 13.92 6.36 -3.89
CA ILE A 142 13.78 7.28 -5.02
C ILE A 142 15.17 7.56 -5.61
N PRO A 143 15.53 6.91 -6.74
CA PRO A 143 16.83 7.09 -7.40
C PRO A 143 17.15 8.55 -7.76
N GLU A 144 16.13 9.32 -8.11
CA GLU A 144 16.22 10.71 -8.56
C GLU A 144 16.76 11.65 -7.46
N CYS A 145 16.68 11.26 -6.19
CA CYS A 145 17.29 11.99 -5.08
C CYS A 145 18.83 12.00 -5.11
N SER A 146 19.46 11.20 -5.99
CA SER A 146 20.90 11.31 -6.24
C SER A 146 21.29 12.57 -7.00
N THR A 147 20.36 13.13 -7.79
CA THR A 147 20.57 14.29 -8.68
C THR A 147 19.66 15.48 -8.34
N ALA A 148 18.80 15.35 -7.34
CA ALA A 148 17.82 16.37 -6.91
C ALA A 148 17.83 16.51 -5.38
N VAL A 149 17.29 17.63 -4.87
CA VAL A 149 17.04 17.78 -3.44
C VAL A 149 15.74 17.08 -3.09
N CYS A 150 15.78 16.19 -2.09
CA CYS A 150 14.61 15.47 -1.63
C CYS A 150 14.35 15.74 -0.15
N ASP A 151 13.18 16.30 0.15
CA ASP A 151 12.70 16.49 1.52
C ASP A 151 11.66 15.42 1.84
N PHE A 152 12.00 14.52 2.77
CA PHE A 152 11.12 13.44 3.21
C PHE A 152 10.41 13.80 4.51
N TYR A 153 9.13 13.47 4.54
CA TYR A 153 8.25 13.70 5.66
C TYR A 153 7.59 12.38 6.06
N TYR A 154 8.10 11.73 7.10
CA TYR A 154 7.66 10.40 7.50
C TYR A 154 6.43 10.47 8.41
N PHE A 155 5.42 9.66 8.09
CA PHE A 155 4.30 9.46 9.00
C PHE A 155 4.75 8.60 10.19
N THR A 156 4.30 8.96 11.39
CA THR A 156 4.61 8.22 12.63
C THR A 156 4.11 6.78 12.58
N ASP A 157 4.76 5.87 13.31
CA ASP A 157 4.37 4.45 13.40
C ASP A 157 2.89 4.22 13.74
N SER A 158 2.32 5.05 14.63
CA SER A 158 0.91 4.97 15.03
C SER A 158 -0.06 5.22 13.86
N ALA A 159 0.33 6.08 12.91
CA ALA A 159 -0.45 6.43 11.74
C ALA A 159 -0.44 5.31 10.69
N ILE A 160 0.65 4.53 10.59
CA ILE A 160 0.82 3.48 9.58
C ILE A 160 0.42 2.07 10.06
N ARG A 161 0.06 1.92 11.34
CA ARG A 161 -0.45 0.64 11.86
C ARG A 161 -1.70 0.17 11.10
N PRO A 162 -1.86 -1.14 10.88
CA PRO A 162 -3.03 -1.65 10.16
C PRO A 162 -4.36 -1.29 10.83
N GLY A 163 -5.41 -1.16 10.02
CA GLY A 163 -6.77 -0.84 10.44
C GLY A 163 -7.26 0.52 9.93
N LYS A 164 -8.44 0.93 10.39
CA LYS A 164 -9.04 2.21 9.98
C LYS A 164 -8.24 3.38 10.55
N LYS A 165 -7.83 4.30 9.68
CA LYS A 165 -7.07 5.50 10.02
C LYS A 165 -7.76 6.72 9.45
N LYS A 166 -7.81 7.79 10.25
CA LYS A 166 -8.37 9.07 9.84
C LYS A 166 -7.24 10.04 9.51
N PHE A 167 -7.41 10.77 8.41
CA PHE A 167 -6.51 11.81 7.99
C PHE A 167 -7.28 13.11 7.85
N LYS A 168 -6.78 14.16 8.48
CA LYS A 168 -7.21 15.53 8.24
C LYS A 168 -6.39 16.07 7.06
N ILE A 169 -7.08 16.52 6.03
CA ILE A 169 -6.50 17.16 4.86
C ILE A 169 -6.97 18.61 4.87
N GLU A 170 -6.04 19.56 4.90
CA GLU A 170 -6.37 20.98 4.96
C GLU A 170 -5.41 21.84 4.15
N THR A 171 -5.90 22.95 3.61
CA THR A 171 -5.04 23.94 2.94
C THR A 171 -4.53 24.94 3.96
N ILE A 172 -3.21 25.12 4.00
CA ILE A 172 -2.54 26.08 4.87
C ILE A 172 -1.64 27.00 4.05
N LEU A 173 -1.37 28.19 4.59
CA LEU A 173 -0.29 29.05 4.10
C LEU A 173 1.01 28.56 4.71
N ASP A 174 2.03 28.33 3.88
CA ASP A 174 3.36 28.03 4.36
C ASP A 174 4.03 29.30 4.87
N THR A 175 3.92 29.58 6.17
CA THR A 175 4.56 30.74 6.78
C THR A 175 6.07 30.56 7.00
N SER A 176 6.61 29.35 6.77
CA SER A 176 7.99 29.00 7.12
C SER A 176 8.98 29.21 5.97
N ALA A 177 8.59 28.85 4.74
CA ALA A 177 9.47 28.94 3.57
C ALA A 177 9.05 30.07 2.61
N ASN A 178 7.75 30.23 2.35
CA ASN A 178 7.25 31.26 1.43
C ASN A 178 5.81 31.68 1.82
N PRO A 179 5.63 32.85 2.46
CA PRO A 179 4.37 33.24 3.11
C PRO A 179 3.17 33.42 2.17
N SER A 180 3.36 33.28 0.86
CA SER A 180 2.30 33.34 -0.15
C SER A 180 1.96 31.98 -0.78
N GLU A 181 2.71 30.92 -0.46
CA GLU A 181 2.48 29.60 -1.04
C GLU A 181 1.42 28.84 -0.24
N VAL A 182 0.36 28.42 -0.92
CA VAL A 182 -0.66 27.54 -0.36
C VAL A 182 -0.18 26.10 -0.51
N LYS A 183 -0.31 25.29 0.55
CA LYS A 183 0.01 23.86 0.53
C LYS A 183 -1.16 23.05 1.07
N ALA A 184 -1.34 21.84 0.54
CA ALA A 184 -2.25 20.86 1.11
C ALA A 184 -1.50 20.06 2.18
N SER A 185 -1.89 20.25 3.43
CA SER A 185 -1.37 19.52 4.58
C SER A 185 -2.15 18.22 4.79
N ILE A 186 -1.43 17.12 5.00
CA ILE A 186 -2.00 15.81 5.33
C ILE A 186 -1.53 15.41 6.73
N ILE A 187 -2.48 15.34 7.66
CA ILE A 187 -2.23 15.14 9.10
C ILE A 187 -2.96 13.88 9.58
N PRO A 188 -2.28 12.85 10.08
CA PRO A 188 -2.94 11.70 10.68
C PRO A 188 -3.62 12.10 12.00
N ILE A 189 -4.87 11.70 12.20
CA ILE A 189 -5.55 11.84 13.48
C ILE A 189 -5.26 10.58 14.28
N LEU A 190 -4.47 10.72 15.34
CA LEU A 190 -4.15 9.63 16.26
C LEU A 190 -5.32 9.43 17.22
N ASP A 191 -5.89 8.22 17.21
CA ASP A 191 -6.87 7.77 18.21
C ASP A 191 -6.18 7.30 19.50
#